data_AF-A0A7D9IF11-F1
#
_entry.id   AF-A0A7D9IF11-F1
#
_cell.length_a   1.000
_cell.length_b   1.000
_cell.length_c   1.000
_cell.angle_alpha   90.00
_cell.angle_beta   90.00
_cell.angle_gamma   90.00
#
_symmetry.space_group_name_H-M   'P 1'
#
loop_
_entity.id
_entity.type
_entity.pdbx_description
1 polymer ?
#
loop_
_entity_poly.entity_id
_entity_poly.type
_entity_poly.pdbx_seq_one_letter_code
_entity_poly.pdbx_strand_id
1 'polypeptide(L)'
;MLKEKEAAEEIKNFLERNNLVQYYDSFLNLGYDDLPQLLEMSAEDLNVVIAEVGLVHKPGHRKRFVAALQILNSKSKHGEPSHFDTVAHSVKDKISTDISTWPATAKDLWIPNPLTPQLEFNNAVLIELYEAIYDLIPPIQFKNEVLQQRHTRWKIQRTINEWEKKVNNLLGEGGKDGNSQNIQRFTTDELGSIQTGDCAKAEAAKDIIDSAISNISTYIDIIMKQRSTLFNKENKVKSWKANELKFYDDKMADSEAMKCKLEECQTKLITNIGTLKRKLSHVNDEVAESKRKRKRLQENKRKAEVRRENRLQAKVSEVLKIITDGKVVFDDLKSQNTKIVKDDLCPKKDLHPRYHLKALSHLIENKWFDDDALPVAQGMLDALTHKQELISEANHKRKEKTKEKKKQPSILSMFAPLPSSHVTPHTPMDTSGDNLDIEHILNINNSSLSSESDDN
;
A
#
# COMPACT_ATOMS: atom_id res chain seq x y z
N MET A 1 -50.82 -4.11 3.63
CA MET A 1 -50.39 -4.62 4.96
C MET A 1 -50.69 -6.11 5.19
N LEU A 2 -51.93 -6.61 5.14
CA LEU A 2 -52.17 -8.07 5.23
C LEU A 2 -51.75 -8.80 3.94
N LYS A 3 -52.19 -8.32 2.77
CA LYS A 3 -51.90 -8.95 1.46
C LYS A 3 -50.42 -9.03 1.05
N GLU A 4 -49.57 -8.08 1.49
CA GLU A 4 -48.14 -8.05 1.12
C GLU A 4 -47.28 -8.91 2.05
N LYS A 5 -47.64 -8.97 3.34
CA LYS A 5 -47.10 -10.00 4.23
C LYS A 5 -47.52 -11.37 3.73
N GLU A 6 -48.78 -11.52 3.30
CA GLU A 6 -49.29 -12.76 2.72
C GLU A 6 -48.46 -13.22 1.50
N ALA A 7 -48.14 -12.35 0.53
CA ALA A 7 -47.34 -12.74 -0.65
C ALA A 7 -45.89 -13.16 -0.32
N ALA A 8 -45.18 -12.35 0.48
CA ALA A 8 -43.82 -12.69 0.90
C ALA A 8 -43.79 -13.91 1.83
N GLU A 9 -44.81 -14.09 2.66
CA GLU A 9 -44.99 -15.29 3.50
C GLU A 9 -45.40 -16.50 2.64
N GLU A 10 -46.15 -16.31 1.56
CA GLU A 10 -46.52 -17.36 0.61
C GLU A 10 -45.28 -17.92 -0.11
N ILE A 11 -44.38 -17.06 -0.58
CA ILE A 11 -43.13 -17.50 -1.20
C ILE A 11 -42.22 -18.17 -0.18
N LYS A 12 -42.15 -17.63 1.05
CA LYS A 12 -41.41 -18.26 2.14
C LYS A 12 -41.95 -19.65 2.45
N ASN A 13 -43.26 -19.77 2.65
CA ASN A 13 -43.96 -21.03 2.91
C ASN A 13 -43.78 -22.02 1.74
N PHE A 14 -43.82 -21.54 0.50
CA PHE A 14 -43.55 -22.35 -0.69
C PHE A 14 -42.12 -22.90 -0.68
N LEU A 15 -41.12 -22.05 -0.41
CA LEU A 15 -39.73 -22.46 -0.36
C LEU A 15 -39.46 -23.40 0.83
N GLU A 16 -40.03 -23.15 2.00
CA GLU A 16 -39.92 -24.01 3.18
C GLU A 16 -40.51 -25.40 2.94
N ARG A 17 -41.73 -25.50 2.39
CA ARG A 17 -42.37 -26.79 2.04
C ARG A 17 -41.55 -27.63 1.07
N ASN A 18 -40.71 -26.98 0.27
CA ASN A 18 -39.84 -27.63 -0.71
C ASN A 18 -38.37 -27.74 -0.25
N ASN A 19 -38.04 -27.38 0.99
CA ASN A 19 -36.68 -27.36 1.54
C ASN A 19 -35.71 -26.48 0.71
N LEU A 20 -36.16 -25.28 0.34
CA LEU A 20 -35.44 -24.28 -0.45
C LEU A 20 -35.38 -22.91 0.25
N VAL A 21 -35.72 -22.83 1.55
CA VAL A 21 -35.80 -21.58 2.32
C VAL A 21 -34.48 -20.80 2.34
N GLN A 22 -33.34 -21.47 2.20
CA GLN A 22 -32.02 -20.83 2.12
C GLN A 22 -31.86 -19.87 0.92
N TYR A 23 -32.75 -19.94 -0.07
CA TYR A 23 -32.78 -19.02 -1.21
C TYR A 23 -33.76 -17.87 -1.01
N TYR A 24 -34.54 -17.85 0.07
CA TYR A 24 -35.59 -16.87 0.32
C TYR A 24 -35.09 -15.43 0.23
N ASP A 25 -33.97 -15.13 0.89
CA ASP A 25 -33.36 -13.80 0.83
C ASP A 25 -32.93 -13.46 -0.60
N SER A 26 -32.43 -14.42 -1.39
CA SER A 26 -32.09 -14.20 -2.79
C SER A 26 -33.32 -13.91 -3.65
N PHE A 27 -34.44 -14.60 -3.42
CA PHE A 27 -35.71 -14.33 -4.11
C PHE A 27 -36.22 -12.92 -3.77
N LEU A 28 -36.24 -12.54 -2.50
CA LEU A 28 -36.64 -11.20 -2.07
C LEU A 28 -35.71 -10.11 -2.62
N ASN A 29 -34.39 -10.30 -2.50
CA ASN A 29 -33.38 -9.32 -2.93
C ASN A 29 -33.34 -9.11 -4.45
N LEU A 30 -33.88 -10.05 -5.22
CA LEU A 30 -33.99 -9.96 -6.67
C LEU A 30 -35.39 -9.51 -7.13
N GLY A 31 -36.34 -9.34 -6.19
CA GLY A 31 -37.71 -8.91 -6.48
C GLY A 31 -38.59 -10.02 -7.05
N TYR A 32 -38.29 -11.28 -6.71
CA TYR A 32 -39.11 -12.44 -6.98
C TYR A 32 -39.87 -12.82 -5.70
N ASP A 33 -40.64 -11.89 -5.16
CA ASP A 33 -41.37 -11.99 -3.90
C ASP A 33 -42.86 -12.37 -4.07
N ASP A 34 -43.31 -12.52 -5.31
CA ASP A 34 -44.68 -12.90 -5.68
C ASP A 34 -44.73 -14.30 -6.34
N LEU A 35 -45.43 -15.24 -5.70
CA LEU A 35 -45.52 -16.63 -6.14
C LEU A 35 -46.40 -16.77 -7.41
N PRO A 36 -47.57 -16.11 -7.51
CA PRO A 36 -48.30 -15.91 -8.76
C PRO A 36 -47.43 -15.47 -9.94
N GLN A 37 -46.57 -14.45 -9.75
CA GLN A 37 -45.66 -13.99 -10.80
C GLN A 37 -44.76 -15.13 -11.29
N LEU A 38 -44.15 -15.90 -10.39
CA LEU A 38 -43.29 -17.04 -10.75
C LEU A 38 -44.02 -18.16 -11.52
N LEU A 39 -45.32 -18.33 -11.29
CA LEU A 39 -46.15 -19.34 -11.98
C LEU A 39 -46.53 -18.91 -13.41
N GLU A 40 -46.60 -17.60 -13.67
CA GLU A 40 -46.92 -17.02 -14.98
C GLU A 40 -45.70 -16.83 -15.89
N MET A 41 -44.47 -16.95 -15.35
CA MET A 41 -43.23 -16.78 -16.11
C MET A 41 -43.06 -17.86 -17.20
N SER A 42 -42.47 -17.44 -18.32
CA SER A 42 -42.04 -18.36 -19.37
C SER A 42 -40.93 -19.30 -18.88
N ALA A 43 -40.69 -20.41 -19.58
CA ALA A 43 -39.62 -21.34 -19.21
C ALA A 43 -38.24 -20.67 -19.31
N GLU A 44 -38.06 -19.77 -20.27
CA GLU A 44 -36.87 -18.96 -20.47
C GLU A 44 -36.64 -18.01 -19.28
N ASP A 45 -37.66 -17.25 -18.88
CA ASP A 45 -37.55 -16.29 -17.78
C ASP A 45 -37.33 -17.03 -16.45
N LEU A 46 -37.99 -18.16 -16.23
CA LEU A 46 -37.80 -18.98 -15.04
C LEU A 46 -36.36 -19.53 -14.95
N ASN A 47 -35.74 -19.87 -16.07
CA ASN A 47 -34.33 -20.27 -16.09
C ASN A 47 -33.41 -19.10 -15.71
N VAL A 48 -33.76 -17.86 -16.06
CA VAL A 48 -33.04 -16.66 -15.61
C VAL A 48 -33.16 -16.50 -14.10
N VAL A 49 -34.38 -16.61 -13.53
CA VAL A 49 -34.59 -16.56 -12.07
C VAL A 49 -33.73 -17.61 -11.37
N ILE A 50 -33.77 -18.86 -11.85
CA ILE A 50 -33.02 -19.99 -11.30
C ILE A 50 -31.50 -19.71 -11.32
N ALA A 51 -31.00 -19.03 -12.36
CA ALA A 51 -29.61 -18.63 -12.43
C ALA A 51 -29.29 -17.53 -11.42
N GLU A 52 -30.10 -16.48 -11.37
CA GLU A 52 -29.87 -15.30 -10.52
C GLU A 52 -30.00 -15.60 -9.02
N VAL A 53 -30.99 -16.41 -8.62
CA VAL A 53 -31.14 -16.82 -7.21
C VAL A 53 -30.11 -17.88 -6.78
N GLY A 54 -29.26 -18.35 -7.69
CA GLY A 54 -28.19 -19.32 -7.40
C GLY A 54 -28.64 -20.78 -7.36
N LEU A 55 -29.82 -21.10 -7.89
CA LEU A 55 -30.31 -22.49 -8.02
C LEU A 55 -29.59 -23.28 -9.12
N VAL A 56 -28.98 -22.61 -10.10
CA VAL A 56 -28.19 -23.24 -11.18
C VAL A 56 -27.09 -24.16 -10.65
N HIS A 57 -26.43 -23.78 -9.55
CA HIS A 57 -25.29 -24.52 -8.99
C HIS A 57 -25.68 -25.82 -8.27
N LYS A 58 -26.97 -26.06 -8.06
CA LYS A 58 -27.49 -27.28 -7.41
C LYS A 58 -28.62 -27.90 -8.25
N PRO A 59 -28.32 -28.82 -9.18
CA PRO A 59 -29.29 -29.40 -10.10
C PRO A 59 -30.51 -30.05 -9.42
N GLY A 60 -30.30 -30.65 -8.24
CA GLY A 60 -31.38 -31.23 -7.43
C GLY A 60 -32.35 -30.16 -6.89
N HIS A 61 -31.84 -29.00 -6.49
CA HIS A 61 -32.67 -27.89 -6.01
C HIS A 61 -33.47 -27.26 -7.16
N ARG A 62 -32.82 -27.06 -8.32
CA ARG A 62 -33.49 -26.64 -9.56
C ARG A 62 -34.65 -27.55 -9.92
N LYS A 63 -34.40 -28.87 -10.01
CA LYS A 63 -35.46 -29.85 -10.35
C LYS A 63 -36.63 -29.78 -9.37
N ARG A 64 -36.33 -29.66 -8.06
CA ARG A 64 -37.34 -29.58 -7.01
C ARG A 64 -38.18 -28.31 -7.10
N PHE A 65 -37.54 -27.16 -7.32
CA PHE A 65 -38.21 -25.87 -7.50
C PHE A 65 -39.17 -25.89 -8.70
N VAL A 66 -38.68 -26.33 -9.87
CA VAL A 66 -39.50 -26.40 -11.09
C VAL A 66 -40.67 -27.39 -10.93
N ALA A 67 -40.41 -28.57 -10.36
CA ALA A 67 -41.47 -29.55 -10.11
C ALA A 67 -42.54 -29.03 -9.14
N ALA A 68 -42.13 -28.30 -8.10
CA ALA A 68 -43.04 -27.69 -7.14
C ALA A 68 -43.95 -26.63 -7.78
N LEU A 69 -43.41 -25.79 -8.66
CA LEU A 69 -44.20 -24.81 -9.42
C LEU A 69 -45.19 -25.50 -10.37
N GLN A 70 -44.78 -26.57 -11.07
CA GLN A 70 -45.67 -27.34 -11.95
C GLN A 70 -46.84 -27.99 -11.20
N ILE A 71 -46.57 -28.55 -10.01
CA ILE A 71 -47.61 -29.12 -9.14
C ILE A 71 -48.58 -28.03 -8.68
N LEU A 72 -48.08 -26.85 -8.31
CA LEU A 72 -48.92 -25.73 -7.87
C LEU A 72 -49.83 -25.22 -9.01
N ASN A 73 -49.26 -25.06 -10.21
CA ASN A 73 -49.98 -24.64 -11.42
C ASN A 73 -51.03 -25.68 -11.87
N SER A 74 -50.82 -26.95 -11.54
CA SER A 74 -51.79 -28.02 -11.82
C SER A 74 -52.97 -28.02 -10.82
N LYS A 75 -52.73 -27.59 -9.58
CA LYS A 75 -53.75 -27.52 -8.52
C LYS A 75 -54.67 -26.31 -8.65
N SER A 76 -54.19 -25.18 -9.17
CA SER A 76 -55.00 -23.97 -9.36
C SER A 76 -56.07 -24.09 -10.46
N LYS A 77 -55.98 -25.11 -11.34
CA LYS A 77 -56.96 -25.37 -12.41
C LYS A 77 -58.21 -26.13 -11.95
N HIS A 78 -58.25 -26.63 -10.71
CA HIS A 78 -59.44 -27.18 -10.08
C HIS A 78 -59.79 -26.31 -8.86
N GLY A 79 -60.70 -25.36 -9.09
CA GLY A 79 -60.95 -24.24 -8.20
C GLY A 79 -61.65 -24.57 -6.88
N GLU A 80 -61.26 -23.83 -5.85
CA GLU A 80 -62.12 -23.48 -4.72
C GLU A 80 -61.84 -22.02 -4.30
N PRO A 81 -62.86 -21.19 -4.03
CA PRO A 81 -62.69 -19.77 -3.75
C PRO A 81 -62.65 -19.46 -2.25
N SER A 82 -61.80 -18.53 -1.84
CA SER A 82 -61.77 -17.98 -0.47
C SER A 82 -61.83 -16.45 -0.48
N HIS A 83 -63.07 -15.97 -0.37
CA HIS A 83 -63.59 -14.85 0.42
C HIS A 83 -62.59 -14.05 1.30
N PHE A 84 -62.48 -12.72 1.12
CA PHE A 84 -62.91 -11.68 2.09
C PHE A 84 -62.63 -10.24 1.59
N ASP A 85 -63.59 -9.37 1.95
CA ASP A 85 -63.76 -7.96 1.58
C ASP A 85 -63.14 -6.98 2.61
N THR A 86 -62.72 -5.79 2.11
CA THR A 86 -62.63 -4.41 2.70
C THR A 86 -61.91 -4.20 4.06
N VAL A 87 -61.02 -3.23 4.31
CA VAL A 87 -61.25 -1.76 4.46
C VAL A 87 -59.91 -0.99 4.44
N ALA A 88 -59.94 0.19 3.82
CA ALA A 88 -58.86 1.20 3.72
C ALA A 88 -58.52 1.88 5.05
N HIS A 89 -57.33 2.48 5.18
CA HIS A 89 -57.11 3.82 5.77
C HIS A 89 -55.72 4.37 5.35
N SER A 90 -55.68 5.70 5.21
CA SER A 90 -54.77 6.56 4.46
C SER A 90 -53.58 7.06 5.27
N VAL A 91 -52.40 7.19 4.63
CA VAL A 91 -51.40 8.23 4.93
C VAL A 91 -50.78 8.71 3.61
N LYS A 92 -50.93 10.02 3.35
CA LYS A 92 -50.34 10.75 2.21
C LYS A 92 -48.97 11.29 2.63
N ASP A 93 -47.98 11.19 1.76
CA ASP A 93 -47.23 12.37 1.32
C ASP A 93 -46.45 12.13 0.00
N LYS A 94 -46.80 12.98 -0.99
CA LYS A 94 -46.06 13.46 -2.17
C LYS A 94 -45.34 12.47 -3.11
N ILE A 95 -46.11 11.82 -3.98
CA ILE A 95 -45.89 11.87 -5.45
C ILE A 95 -47.27 12.14 -6.07
N SER A 96 -47.49 13.35 -6.58
CA SER A 96 -48.76 13.77 -7.18
C SER A 96 -48.76 13.48 -8.67
N THR A 97 -48.92 12.20 -9.02
CA THR A 97 -49.66 11.81 -10.23
C THR A 97 -50.92 11.13 -9.71
N ASP A 98 -52.08 11.65 -10.05
CA ASP A 98 -53.35 11.17 -9.51
C ASP A 98 -53.62 9.77 -10.08
N ILE A 99 -53.13 8.72 -9.40
CA ILE A 99 -53.25 7.29 -9.80
C ILE A 99 -54.71 6.91 -10.06
N SER A 100 -55.67 7.66 -9.53
CA SER A 100 -57.10 7.49 -9.80
C SER A 100 -57.46 7.63 -11.29
N THR A 101 -56.66 8.38 -12.06
CA THR A 101 -56.84 8.59 -13.50
C THR A 101 -56.18 7.51 -14.37
N TRP A 102 -55.42 6.59 -13.76
CA TRP A 102 -54.71 5.56 -14.51
C TRP A 102 -55.67 4.46 -14.97
N PRO A 103 -55.44 3.92 -16.17
CA PRO A 103 -56.14 2.75 -16.67
C PRO A 103 -55.81 1.53 -15.82
N ALA A 104 -56.74 0.56 -15.80
CA ALA A 104 -56.64 -0.64 -14.96
C ALA A 104 -55.26 -1.32 -15.08
N THR A 105 -54.77 -1.48 -16.31
CA THR A 105 -53.51 -2.17 -16.60
C THR A 105 -52.28 -1.50 -15.99
N ALA A 106 -52.25 -0.16 -15.91
CA ALA A 106 -51.15 0.57 -15.28
C ALA A 106 -51.29 0.58 -13.75
N LYS A 107 -52.52 0.70 -13.26
CA LYS A 107 -52.84 0.64 -11.83
C LYS A 107 -52.46 -0.71 -11.21
N ASP A 108 -52.66 -1.79 -11.95
CA ASP A 108 -52.28 -3.16 -11.54
C ASP A 108 -50.76 -3.35 -11.43
N LEU A 109 -49.97 -2.48 -12.07
CA LEU A 109 -48.50 -2.51 -12.02
C LEU A 109 -47.93 -1.62 -10.92
N TRP A 110 -48.75 -0.74 -10.34
CA TRP A 110 -48.35 0.16 -9.27
C TRP A 110 -48.12 -0.60 -7.97
N ILE A 111 -46.99 -0.35 -7.31
CA ILE A 111 -46.62 -1.02 -6.06
C ILE A 111 -46.98 -0.07 -4.90
N PRO A 112 -48.04 -0.32 -4.12
CA PRO A 112 -48.38 0.52 -3.00
C PRO A 112 -47.30 0.44 -1.91
N ASN A 113 -46.99 1.59 -1.29
CA ASN A 113 -46.05 1.69 -0.16
C ASN A 113 -44.71 0.94 -0.37
N PRO A 114 -43.90 1.33 -1.37
CA PRO A 114 -42.65 0.65 -1.67
C PRO A 114 -41.68 0.70 -0.48
N LEU A 115 -41.25 -0.46 0.02
CA LEU A 115 -40.40 -0.59 1.21
C LEU A 115 -38.90 -0.70 0.90
N THR A 116 -38.55 -0.84 -0.38
CA THR A 116 -37.16 -0.95 -0.82
C THR A 116 -36.87 0.06 -1.92
N PRO A 117 -35.61 0.51 -2.07
CA PRO A 117 -35.21 1.41 -3.15
C PRO A 117 -35.52 0.85 -4.55
N GLN A 118 -35.54 -0.49 -4.70
CA GLN A 118 -35.90 -1.15 -5.95
C GLN A 118 -37.39 -0.94 -6.28
N LEU A 119 -38.27 -1.10 -5.29
CA LEU A 119 -39.71 -0.93 -5.49
C LEU A 119 -40.06 0.54 -5.76
N GLU A 120 -39.38 1.46 -5.08
CA GLU A 120 -39.48 2.90 -5.37
C GLU A 120 -39.06 3.20 -6.82
N PHE A 121 -37.91 2.67 -7.24
CA PHE A 121 -37.42 2.79 -8.61
C PHE A 121 -38.39 2.18 -9.63
N ASN A 122 -38.95 1.01 -9.34
CA ASN A 122 -39.93 0.34 -10.20
C ASN A 122 -41.20 1.17 -10.41
N ASN A 123 -41.64 1.89 -9.39
CA ASN A 123 -42.76 2.83 -9.50
C ASN A 123 -42.39 4.06 -10.32
N ALA A 124 -41.19 4.61 -10.15
CA ALA A 124 -40.70 5.71 -10.97
C ALA A 124 -40.64 5.33 -12.46
N VAL A 125 -40.10 4.15 -12.78
CA VAL A 125 -40.07 3.61 -14.15
C VAL A 125 -41.48 3.46 -14.72
N LEU A 126 -42.45 2.99 -13.93
CA LEU A 126 -43.84 2.86 -14.39
C LEU A 126 -44.44 4.23 -14.73
N ILE A 127 -44.21 5.26 -13.90
CA ILE A 127 -44.67 6.63 -14.19
C ILE A 127 -44.05 7.12 -15.52
N GLU A 128 -42.73 7.01 -15.66
CA GLU A 128 -42.02 7.44 -16.87
C GLU A 128 -42.53 6.75 -18.13
N LEU A 129 -42.76 5.43 -18.08
CA LEU A 129 -43.25 4.67 -19.22
C LEU A 129 -44.72 4.97 -19.49
N TYR A 130 -45.54 5.14 -18.45
CA TYR A 130 -46.94 5.53 -18.64
C TYR A 130 -47.05 6.84 -19.41
N GLU A 131 -46.29 7.86 -19.00
CA GLU A 131 -46.27 9.17 -19.66
C GLU A 131 -45.68 9.13 -21.07
N ALA A 132 -44.68 8.26 -21.31
CA ALA A 132 -43.96 8.24 -22.59
C ALA A 132 -44.59 7.35 -23.66
N ILE A 133 -45.23 6.23 -23.28
CA ILE A 133 -45.54 5.14 -24.23
C ILE A 133 -46.94 4.54 -24.11
N TYR A 134 -47.70 4.82 -23.05
CA TYR A 134 -48.98 4.14 -22.81
C TYR A 134 -49.96 4.25 -23.99
N ASP A 135 -50.14 5.46 -24.54
CA ASP A 135 -51.05 5.70 -25.67
C ASP A 135 -50.49 5.21 -27.02
N LEU A 136 -49.22 4.78 -27.06
CA LEU A 136 -48.52 4.39 -28.29
C LEU A 136 -48.56 2.88 -28.54
N ILE A 137 -48.87 2.07 -27.53
CA ILE A 137 -48.85 0.60 -27.63
C ILE A 137 -50.07 -0.05 -26.97
N PRO A 138 -50.48 -1.26 -27.41
CA PRO A 138 -51.57 -2.01 -26.79
C PRO A 138 -51.33 -2.31 -25.30
N PRO A 139 -52.37 -2.38 -24.45
CA PRO A 139 -52.23 -2.58 -23.00
C PRO A 139 -51.42 -3.83 -22.59
N ILE A 140 -51.58 -4.94 -23.31
CA ILE A 140 -50.82 -6.17 -23.05
C ILE A 140 -49.33 -5.95 -23.35
N GLN A 141 -49.01 -5.25 -24.44
CA GLN A 141 -47.62 -4.92 -24.79
C GLN A 141 -47.04 -3.94 -23.77
N PHE A 142 -47.83 -2.97 -23.30
CA PHE A 142 -47.42 -2.05 -22.23
C PHE A 142 -47.03 -2.79 -20.95
N LYS A 143 -47.86 -3.73 -20.49
CA LYS A 143 -47.57 -4.53 -19.29
C LYS A 143 -46.21 -5.24 -19.42
N ASN A 144 -45.99 -5.94 -20.53
CA ASN A 144 -44.75 -6.68 -20.76
C ASN A 144 -43.53 -5.76 -20.84
N GLU A 145 -43.68 -4.61 -21.51
CA GLU A 145 -42.61 -3.61 -21.63
C GLU A 145 -42.24 -3.03 -20.26
N VAL A 146 -43.21 -2.67 -19.42
CA VAL A 146 -42.95 -2.18 -18.06
C VAL A 146 -42.16 -3.21 -17.25
N LEU A 147 -42.57 -4.48 -17.27
CA LEU A 147 -41.90 -5.55 -16.53
C LEU A 147 -40.45 -5.73 -17.01
N GLN A 148 -40.23 -5.76 -18.32
CA GLN A 148 -38.89 -5.88 -18.91
C GLN A 148 -38.00 -4.68 -18.55
N GLN A 149 -38.54 -3.46 -18.66
CA GLN A 149 -37.82 -2.23 -18.34
C GLN A 149 -37.45 -2.14 -16.86
N ARG A 150 -38.37 -2.49 -15.95
CA ARG A 150 -38.09 -2.54 -14.50
C ARG A 150 -36.87 -3.39 -14.20
N HIS A 151 -36.86 -4.62 -14.69
CA HIS A 151 -35.76 -5.54 -14.47
C HIS A 151 -34.44 -5.02 -15.07
N THR A 152 -34.47 -4.64 -16.35
CA THR A 152 -33.26 -4.23 -17.10
C THR A 152 -32.67 -2.93 -16.52
N ARG A 153 -33.50 -1.92 -16.29
CA ARG A 153 -33.05 -0.63 -15.76
C ARG A 153 -32.56 -0.74 -14.33
N TRP A 154 -33.23 -1.55 -13.49
CA TRP A 154 -32.77 -1.77 -12.13
C TRP A 154 -31.40 -2.44 -12.10
N LYS A 155 -31.19 -3.48 -12.93
CA LYS A 155 -29.91 -4.17 -13.05
C LYS A 155 -28.78 -3.21 -13.46
N ILE A 156 -29.09 -2.27 -14.36
CA ILE A 156 -28.13 -1.25 -14.79
C ILE A 156 -27.86 -0.23 -13.69
N GLN A 157 -28.92 0.35 -13.13
CA GLN A 157 -28.81 1.33 -12.06
C GLN A 157 -28.04 0.78 -10.86
N ARG A 158 -28.32 -0.47 -10.47
CA ARG A 158 -27.63 -1.14 -9.37
C ARG A 158 -26.14 -1.30 -9.65
N THR A 159 -25.78 -1.83 -10.83
CA THR A 159 -24.38 -2.04 -11.21
C THR A 159 -23.62 -0.70 -11.24
N ILE A 160 -24.24 0.36 -11.77
CA ILE A 160 -23.65 1.71 -11.78
C ILE A 160 -23.46 2.24 -10.36
N ASN A 161 -24.47 2.12 -9.50
CA ASN A 161 -24.36 2.54 -8.10
C ASN A 161 -23.28 1.75 -7.32
N GLU A 162 -23.12 0.46 -7.62
CA GLU A 162 -22.04 -0.37 -7.05
C GLU A 162 -20.66 0.09 -7.52
N TRP A 163 -20.51 0.43 -8.80
CA TRP A 163 -19.28 1.02 -9.33
C TRP A 163 -19.00 2.41 -8.78
N GLU A 164 -20.01 3.26 -8.67
CA GLU A 164 -19.88 4.59 -8.10
C GLU A 164 -19.38 4.51 -6.65
N LYS A 165 -19.96 3.61 -5.84
CA LYS A 165 -19.46 3.35 -4.48
C LYS A 165 -18.01 2.86 -4.50
N LYS A 166 -17.64 1.94 -5.39
CA LYS A 166 -16.25 1.45 -5.50
C LYS A 166 -15.29 2.56 -5.90
N VAL A 167 -15.62 3.37 -6.89
CA VAL A 167 -14.80 4.50 -7.35
C VAL A 167 -14.66 5.55 -6.26
N ASN A 168 -15.76 5.89 -5.58
CA ASN A 168 -15.73 6.81 -4.44
C ASN A 168 -14.91 6.26 -3.28
N ASN A 169 -14.90 4.95 -3.03
CA ASN A 169 -14.05 4.34 -2.02
C ASN A 169 -12.56 4.35 -2.42
N LEU A 170 -12.26 4.11 -3.70
CA LEU A 170 -10.88 4.11 -4.21
C LEU A 170 -10.27 5.51 -4.23
N LEU A 171 -11.06 6.52 -4.58
CA LEU A 171 -10.60 7.90 -4.80
C LEU A 171 -10.92 8.84 -3.62
N GLY A 172 -11.92 8.53 -2.80
CA GLY A 172 -12.49 9.45 -1.80
C GLY A 172 -11.65 9.61 -0.56
N GLU A 173 -11.55 10.85 -0.07
CA GLU A 173 -10.70 11.24 1.06
C GLU A 173 -10.95 10.40 2.32
N GLY A 174 -9.87 9.92 2.95
CA GLY A 174 -9.98 9.15 4.19
C GLY A 174 -10.30 7.67 3.98
N GLY A 175 -9.92 7.12 2.83
CA GLY A 175 -10.05 5.70 2.53
C GLY A 175 -9.49 4.81 3.64
N LYS A 176 -10.30 3.85 4.10
CA LYS A 176 -9.92 2.91 5.17
C LYS A 176 -9.06 1.75 4.68
N ASP A 177 -9.11 1.46 3.38
CA ASP A 177 -8.32 0.37 2.80
C ASP A 177 -6.91 0.85 2.43
N GLY A 178 -5.93 -0.05 2.47
CA GLY A 178 -4.55 0.29 2.13
C GLY A 178 -4.36 0.73 0.68
N ASN A 179 -5.28 0.35 -0.21
CA ASN A 179 -5.19 0.63 -1.63
C ASN A 179 -5.54 2.09 -1.95
N SER A 180 -6.67 2.58 -1.44
CA SER A 180 -7.11 3.97 -1.51
C SER A 180 -6.10 4.91 -0.86
N GLN A 181 -5.53 4.53 0.29
CA GLN A 181 -4.47 5.31 0.93
C GLN A 181 -3.22 5.43 0.05
N ASN A 182 -2.82 4.35 -0.62
CA ASN A 182 -1.70 4.39 -1.57
C ASN A 182 -2.06 5.22 -2.81
N ILE A 183 -3.25 5.05 -3.38
CA ILE A 183 -3.72 5.84 -4.53
C ILE A 183 -3.67 7.33 -4.18
N GLN A 184 -4.22 7.73 -3.03
CA GLN A 184 -4.19 9.12 -2.56
C GLN A 184 -2.75 9.62 -2.38
N ARG A 185 -1.94 8.88 -1.63
CA ARG A 185 -0.55 9.26 -1.36
C ARG A 185 0.27 9.44 -2.64
N PHE A 186 0.00 8.65 -3.68
CA PHE A 186 0.76 8.70 -4.93
C PHE A 186 0.08 9.52 -6.04
N THR A 187 -1.08 10.14 -5.76
CA THR A 187 -1.74 11.10 -6.66
C THR A 187 -1.62 12.55 -6.19
N THR A 188 -1.20 12.79 -4.94
CA THR A 188 -0.85 14.13 -4.45
C THR A 188 0.40 14.68 -5.15
N ASP A 189 0.42 16.00 -5.35
CA ASP A 189 1.53 16.70 -6.02
C ASP A 189 2.83 16.68 -5.20
N GLU A 190 2.71 16.63 -3.87
CA GLU A 190 3.84 16.59 -2.94
C GLU A 190 4.09 15.17 -2.42
N LEU A 191 4.95 14.44 -3.14
CA LEU A 191 5.52 13.19 -2.63
C LEU A 191 6.46 13.53 -1.45
N GLY A 192 6.03 13.20 -0.23
CA GLY A 192 6.81 13.34 1.00
C GLY A 192 8.06 12.44 1.05
N SER A 193 8.42 11.92 2.23
CA SER A 193 9.60 11.05 2.36
C SER A 193 9.45 9.78 1.50
N ILE A 194 10.39 9.57 0.58
CA ILE A 194 10.37 8.43 -0.35
C ILE A 194 11.08 7.24 0.28
N GLN A 195 10.40 6.11 0.29
CA GLN A 195 10.91 4.82 0.74
C GLN A 195 11.22 3.89 -0.44
N THR A 196 12.09 2.91 -0.22
CA THR A 196 12.51 1.95 -1.26
C THR A 196 11.36 1.09 -1.80
N GLY A 197 10.29 0.89 -1.03
CA GLY A 197 9.09 0.15 -1.45
C GLY A 197 8.01 1.00 -2.11
N ASP A 198 8.15 2.33 -2.17
CA ASP A 198 7.08 3.22 -2.64
C ASP A 198 6.81 3.06 -4.14
N CYS A 199 7.84 2.75 -4.94
CA CYS A 199 7.64 2.49 -6.37
C CYS A 199 6.73 1.29 -6.62
N ALA A 200 6.95 0.18 -5.90
CA ALA A 200 6.13 -1.02 -6.05
C ALA A 200 4.69 -0.79 -5.56
N LYS A 201 4.51 -0.04 -4.47
CA LYS A 201 3.18 0.34 -3.98
C LYS A 201 2.42 1.23 -4.96
N ALA A 202 3.11 2.19 -5.58
CA ALA A 202 2.53 3.07 -6.60
C ALA A 202 2.16 2.31 -7.88
N GLU A 203 2.99 1.36 -8.31
CA GLU A 203 2.67 0.46 -9.43
C GLU A 203 1.45 -0.43 -9.13
N ALA A 204 1.39 -1.04 -7.95
CA ALA A 204 0.22 -1.82 -7.54
C ALA A 204 -1.06 -0.96 -7.48
N ALA A 205 -0.96 0.29 -7.00
CA ALA A 205 -2.06 1.25 -7.00
C ALA A 205 -2.54 1.57 -8.42
N LYS A 206 -1.61 1.75 -9.37
CA LYS A 206 -1.93 1.94 -10.79
C LYS A 206 -2.66 0.71 -11.36
N ASP A 207 -2.18 -0.51 -11.09
CA ASP A 207 -2.82 -1.73 -11.62
C ASP A 207 -4.27 -1.90 -11.14
N ILE A 208 -4.57 -1.49 -9.90
CA ILE A 208 -5.94 -1.46 -9.38
C ILE A 208 -6.82 -0.48 -10.17
N ILE A 209 -6.30 0.72 -10.46
CA ILE A 209 -6.99 1.73 -11.27
C ILE A 209 -7.21 1.22 -12.70
N ASP A 210 -6.19 0.61 -13.32
CA ASP A 210 -6.28 0.02 -14.67
C ASP A 210 -7.38 -1.05 -14.74
N SER A 211 -7.43 -1.92 -13.72
CA SER A 211 -8.49 -2.93 -13.60
C SER A 211 -9.87 -2.30 -13.48
N ALA A 212 -10.02 -1.24 -12.68
CA ALA A 212 -11.29 -0.52 -12.54
C ALA A 212 -11.73 0.14 -13.87
N ILE A 213 -10.80 0.80 -14.58
CA ILE A 213 -11.06 1.40 -15.90
C ILE A 213 -11.50 0.35 -16.92
N SER A 214 -10.81 -0.80 -16.95
CA SER A 214 -11.14 -1.91 -17.85
C SER A 214 -12.53 -2.47 -17.59
N ASN A 215 -12.88 -2.68 -16.32
CA ASN A 215 -14.19 -3.19 -15.92
C ASN A 215 -15.32 -2.21 -16.27
N ILE A 216 -15.14 -0.91 -16.01
CA ILE A 216 -16.14 0.10 -16.38
C ILE A 216 -16.26 0.22 -17.91
N SER A 217 -15.15 0.15 -18.65
CA SER A 217 -15.19 0.17 -20.12
C SER A 217 -15.96 -1.03 -20.68
N THR A 218 -15.71 -2.22 -20.15
CA THR A 218 -16.47 -3.43 -20.50
C THR A 218 -17.97 -3.25 -20.22
N TYR A 219 -18.30 -2.56 -19.14
CA TYR A 219 -19.69 -2.29 -18.78
C TYR A 219 -20.36 -1.25 -19.69
N ILE A 220 -19.63 -0.20 -20.08
CA ILE A 220 -20.06 0.75 -21.11
C ILE A 220 -20.37 0.00 -22.41
N ASP A 221 -19.51 -0.93 -22.84
CA ASP A 221 -19.75 -1.74 -24.04
C ASP A 221 -21.03 -2.58 -23.94
N ILE A 222 -21.35 -3.11 -22.76
CA ILE A 222 -22.61 -3.83 -22.51
C ILE A 222 -23.82 -2.89 -22.70
N ILE A 223 -23.79 -1.69 -22.12
CA ILE A 223 -24.87 -0.71 -22.27
C ILE A 223 -24.97 -0.27 -23.74
N MET A 224 -23.84 0.01 -24.40
CA MET A 224 -23.80 0.37 -25.83
C MET A 224 -24.42 -0.71 -26.71
N LYS A 225 -24.12 -1.99 -26.43
CA LYS A 225 -24.72 -3.12 -27.13
C LYS A 225 -26.23 -3.17 -26.93
N GLN A 226 -26.73 -3.04 -25.69
CA GLN A 226 -28.17 -2.98 -25.42
C GLN A 226 -28.83 -1.80 -26.14
N ARG A 227 -28.24 -0.61 -26.04
CA ARG A 227 -28.66 0.59 -26.75
C ARG A 227 -28.76 0.38 -28.26
N SER A 228 -27.78 -0.28 -28.87
CA SER A 228 -27.78 -0.56 -30.32
C SER A 228 -28.98 -1.40 -30.78
N THR A 229 -29.55 -2.24 -29.91
CA THR A 229 -30.71 -3.08 -30.24
C THR A 229 -32.00 -2.27 -30.41
N LEU A 230 -32.03 -1.01 -29.95
CA LEU A 230 -33.17 -0.12 -30.11
C LEU A 230 -33.30 0.48 -31.52
N PHE A 231 -32.24 0.40 -32.31
CA PHE A 231 -32.21 0.96 -33.66
C PHE A 231 -32.73 -0.05 -34.67
N ASN A 232 -33.60 0.41 -35.57
CA ASN A 232 -34.06 -0.41 -36.70
C ASN A 232 -33.01 -0.43 -37.84
N LYS A 233 -33.30 -1.14 -38.93
CA LYS A 233 -32.42 -1.22 -40.12
C LYS A 233 -32.15 0.13 -40.78
N GLU A 234 -33.00 1.13 -40.56
CA GLU A 234 -32.85 2.51 -41.05
C GLU A 234 -32.08 3.40 -40.06
N ASN A 235 -31.52 2.83 -39.00
CA ASN A 235 -30.84 3.54 -37.92
C ASN A 235 -31.73 4.58 -37.21
N LYS A 236 -33.04 4.32 -37.15
CA LYS A 236 -34.02 5.12 -36.42
C LYS A 236 -34.53 4.35 -35.20
N VAL A 237 -34.75 5.06 -34.11
CA VAL A 237 -35.38 4.52 -32.90
C VAL A 237 -36.89 4.71 -33.02
N LYS A 238 -37.66 3.68 -32.64
CA LYS A 238 -39.13 3.79 -32.59
C LYS A 238 -39.50 4.88 -31.59
N SER A 239 -40.53 5.68 -31.88
CA SER A 239 -40.95 6.81 -31.02
C SER A 239 -41.16 6.40 -29.56
N TRP A 240 -41.83 5.27 -29.33
CA TRP A 240 -42.06 4.72 -28.00
C TRP A 240 -40.82 4.10 -27.33
N LYS A 241 -39.68 3.98 -28.01
CA LYS A 241 -38.41 3.55 -27.41
C LYS A 241 -37.47 4.72 -27.08
N ALA A 242 -37.87 5.97 -27.35
CA ALA A 242 -37.05 7.14 -27.08
C ALA A 242 -36.73 7.33 -25.59
N ASN A 243 -37.67 7.01 -24.69
CA ASN A 243 -37.44 7.06 -23.25
C ASN A 243 -36.38 6.02 -22.80
N GLU A 244 -36.40 4.82 -23.37
CA GLU A 244 -35.37 3.80 -23.09
C GLU A 244 -33.99 4.21 -23.63
N LEU A 245 -33.94 4.78 -24.84
CA LEU A 245 -32.70 5.31 -25.40
C LEU A 245 -32.09 6.37 -24.47
N LYS A 246 -32.90 7.32 -23.99
CA LYS A 246 -32.46 8.36 -23.06
C LYS A 246 -31.88 7.76 -21.77
N PHE A 247 -32.55 6.74 -21.21
CA PHE A 247 -32.02 6.05 -20.03
C PHE A 247 -30.63 5.46 -20.28
N TYR A 248 -30.40 4.79 -21.41
CA TYR A 248 -29.07 4.27 -21.73
C TYR A 248 -28.05 5.39 -21.94
N ASP A 249 -28.41 6.48 -22.61
CA ASP A 249 -27.53 7.64 -22.80
C ASP A 249 -27.11 8.26 -21.46
N ASP A 250 -28.05 8.48 -20.55
CA ASP A 250 -27.79 9.01 -19.20
C ASP A 250 -26.86 8.06 -18.41
N LYS A 251 -27.12 6.74 -18.45
CA LYS A 251 -26.31 5.74 -17.73
C LYS A 251 -24.91 5.53 -18.33
N MET A 252 -24.77 5.68 -19.64
CA MET A 252 -23.44 5.72 -20.28
C MET A 252 -22.67 6.96 -19.85
N ALA A 253 -23.32 8.14 -19.84
CA ALA A 253 -22.69 9.38 -19.38
C ALA A 253 -22.21 9.29 -17.93
N ASP A 254 -23.01 8.71 -17.03
CA ASP A 254 -22.60 8.42 -15.64
C ASP A 254 -21.34 7.52 -15.59
N SER A 255 -21.32 6.49 -16.43
CA SER A 255 -20.21 5.52 -16.49
C SER A 255 -18.93 6.12 -17.08
N GLU A 256 -19.07 6.94 -18.12
CA GLU A 256 -17.98 7.70 -18.73
C GLU A 256 -17.40 8.72 -17.76
N ALA A 257 -18.24 9.43 -16.99
CA ALA A 257 -17.78 10.35 -15.96
C ALA A 257 -16.95 9.64 -14.87
N MET A 258 -17.34 8.44 -14.46
CA MET A 258 -16.54 7.61 -13.54
C MET A 258 -15.21 7.19 -14.16
N LYS A 259 -15.22 6.76 -15.42
CA LYS A 259 -14.01 6.37 -16.16
C LYS A 259 -13.04 7.55 -16.28
N CYS A 260 -13.51 8.74 -16.65
CA CYS A 260 -12.67 9.94 -16.75
C CYS A 260 -11.99 10.27 -15.42
N LYS A 261 -12.70 10.20 -14.29
CA LYS A 261 -12.10 10.41 -12.95
C LYS A 261 -10.96 9.42 -12.67
N LEU A 262 -11.13 8.15 -13.05
CA LEU A 262 -10.09 7.14 -12.89
C LEU A 262 -8.90 7.38 -13.83
N GLU A 263 -9.13 7.80 -15.07
CA GLU A 263 -8.06 8.12 -16.04
C GLU A 263 -7.24 9.35 -15.62
N GLU A 264 -7.88 10.37 -15.05
CA GLU A 264 -7.19 11.52 -14.46
C GLU A 264 -6.29 11.06 -13.29
N CYS A 265 -6.81 10.21 -12.42
CA CYS A 265 -6.06 9.61 -11.32
C CYS A 265 -4.88 8.76 -11.83
N GLN A 266 -5.11 7.93 -12.85
CA GLN A 266 -4.08 7.11 -13.50
C GLN A 266 -2.96 7.98 -14.07
N THR A 267 -3.29 9.08 -14.74
CA THR A 267 -2.31 10.00 -15.32
C THR A 267 -1.41 10.62 -14.24
N LYS A 268 -1.99 11.02 -13.11
CA LYS A 268 -1.25 11.51 -11.94
C LYS A 268 -0.32 10.43 -11.38
N LEU A 269 -0.83 9.20 -11.21
CA LEU A 269 -0.03 8.05 -10.75
C LEU A 269 1.16 7.77 -11.67
N ILE A 270 0.95 7.70 -12.99
CA ILE A 270 2.02 7.44 -13.97
C ILE A 270 3.12 8.51 -13.86
N THR A 271 2.71 9.78 -13.77
CA THR A 271 3.64 10.92 -13.62
C THR A 271 4.46 10.81 -12.34
N ASN A 272 3.79 10.47 -11.23
CA ASN A 272 4.43 10.34 -9.93
C ASN A 272 5.31 9.09 -9.81
N ILE A 273 4.94 7.97 -10.42
CA ILE A 273 5.80 6.77 -10.54
C ILE A 273 7.10 7.12 -11.27
N GLY A 274 7.02 7.87 -12.38
CA GLY A 274 8.20 8.33 -13.10
C GLY A 274 9.11 9.23 -12.25
N THR A 275 8.52 10.07 -11.40
CA THR A 275 9.26 10.92 -10.46
C THR A 275 9.88 10.12 -9.31
N LEU A 276 9.14 9.15 -8.75
CA LEU A 276 9.62 8.23 -7.72
C LEU A 276 10.83 7.43 -8.21
N LYS A 277 10.75 6.83 -9.41
CA LYS A 277 11.86 6.08 -10.00
C LYS A 277 13.12 6.93 -10.15
N ARG A 278 13.00 8.18 -10.59
CA ARG A 278 14.12 9.13 -10.70
C ARG A 278 14.73 9.45 -9.34
N LYS A 279 13.90 9.84 -8.36
CA LYS A 279 14.36 10.19 -7.01
C LYS A 279 15.00 8.99 -6.29
N LEU A 280 14.42 7.80 -6.43
CA LEU A 280 14.92 6.58 -5.81
C LEU A 280 16.27 6.12 -6.42
N SER A 281 16.50 6.35 -7.71
CA SER A 281 17.81 6.11 -8.32
C SER A 281 18.91 6.90 -7.62
N HIS A 282 18.68 8.19 -7.36
CA HIS A 282 19.65 9.04 -6.64
C HIS A 282 19.92 8.56 -5.22
N VAL A 283 18.86 8.17 -4.48
CA VAL A 283 19.01 7.62 -3.12
C VAL A 283 19.83 6.33 -3.13
N ASN A 284 19.60 5.44 -4.11
CA ASN A 284 20.37 4.21 -4.25
C ASN A 284 21.86 4.50 -4.53
N ASP A 285 22.16 5.51 -5.35
CA ASP A 285 23.52 5.94 -5.65
C ASP A 285 24.21 6.51 -4.39
N GLU A 286 23.53 7.35 -3.61
CA GLU A 286 24.05 7.90 -2.35
C GLU A 286 24.31 6.81 -1.30
N VAL A 287 23.39 5.85 -1.16
CA VAL A 287 23.56 4.69 -0.27
C VAL A 287 24.73 3.82 -0.73
N ALA A 288 24.86 3.59 -2.04
CA ALA A 288 25.99 2.85 -2.61
C ALA A 288 27.31 3.59 -2.39
N GLU A 289 27.35 4.90 -2.56
CA GLU A 289 28.53 5.73 -2.30
C GLU A 289 28.92 5.72 -0.83
N SER A 290 27.94 5.82 0.08
CA SER A 290 28.15 5.74 1.53
C SER A 290 28.73 4.38 1.94
N LYS A 291 28.22 3.28 1.37
CA LYS A 291 28.81 1.93 1.55
C LYS A 291 30.24 1.87 1.02
N ARG A 292 30.53 2.46 -0.15
CA ARG A 292 31.89 2.55 -0.72
C ARG A 292 32.83 3.34 0.19
N LYS A 293 32.40 4.48 0.74
CA LYS A 293 33.17 5.30 1.71
C LYS A 293 33.50 4.50 2.97
N ARG A 294 32.52 3.79 3.54
CA ARG A 294 32.74 2.93 4.72
C ARG A 294 33.76 1.81 4.45
N LYS A 295 33.65 1.13 3.30
CA LYS A 295 34.62 0.10 2.89
C LYS A 295 36.03 0.67 2.71
N ARG A 296 36.16 1.85 2.07
CA ARG A 296 37.45 2.54 1.91
C ARG A 296 38.07 2.91 3.26
N LEU A 297 37.26 3.38 4.23
CA LEU A 297 37.73 3.71 5.56
C LEU A 297 38.25 2.47 6.31
N GLN A 298 37.50 1.36 6.26
CA GLN A 298 37.92 0.09 6.87
C GLN A 298 39.20 -0.45 6.23
N GLU A 299 39.30 -0.42 4.90
CA GLU A 299 40.51 -0.86 4.20
C GLU A 299 41.71 0.04 4.50
N ASN A 300 41.51 1.35 4.59
CA ASN A 300 42.56 2.29 5.00
C ASN A 300 43.00 2.06 6.44
N LYS A 301 42.08 1.75 7.35
CA LYS A 301 42.38 1.37 8.74
C LYS A 301 43.23 0.10 8.77
N ARG A 302 42.84 -0.95 8.04
CA ARG A 302 43.58 -2.20 7.90
C ARG A 302 44.99 -1.98 7.35
N LYS A 303 45.11 -1.21 6.25
CA LYS A 303 46.42 -0.85 5.67
C LYS A 303 47.28 -0.04 6.64
N ALA A 304 46.69 0.88 7.40
CA ALA A 304 47.40 1.65 8.40
C ALA A 304 47.91 0.79 9.55
N GLU A 305 47.13 -0.21 9.97
CA GLU A 305 47.52 -1.20 10.97
C GLU A 305 48.66 -2.09 10.49
N VAL A 306 48.56 -2.64 9.28
CA VAL A 306 49.65 -3.41 8.65
C VAL A 306 50.94 -2.57 8.53
N ARG A 307 50.84 -1.30 8.12
CA ARG A 307 52.01 -0.41 8.08
C ARG A 307 52.59 -0.14 9.47
N ARG A 308 51.75 -0.01 10.50
CA ARG A 308 52.18 0.16 11.89
C ARG A 308 52.91 -1.09 12.38
N GLU A 309 52.38 -2.27 12.06
CA GLU A 309 52.98 -3.56 12.38
C GLU A 309 54.33 -3.73 11.69
N ASN A 310 54.41 -3.57 10.36
CA ASN A 310 55.67 -3.66 9.62
C ASN A 310 56.74 -2.69 10.14
N ARG A 311 56.35 -1.47 10.56
CA ARG A 311 57.27 -0.51 11.20
C ARG A 311 57.72 -0.98 12.58
N LEU A 312 56.86 -1.65 13.34
CA LEU A 312 57.23 -2.24 14.63
C LEU A 312 58.19 -3.41 14.41
N GLN A 313 57.90 -4.31 13.48
CA GLN A 313 58.75 -5.43 13.12
C GLN A 313 60.15 -4.98 12.67
N ALA A 314 60.24 -3.96 11.81
CA ALA A 314 61.52 -3.40 11.40
C ALA A 314 62.33 -2.86 12.60
N LYS A 315 61.67 -2.17 13.54
CA LYS A 315 62.32 -1.69 14.76
C LYS A 315 62.72 -2.82 15.71
N VAL A 316 61.92 -3.87 15.81
CA VAL A 316 62.25 -5.06 16.60
C VAL A 316 63.49 -5.73 16.04
N SER A 317 63.57 -5.94 14.72
CA SER A 317 64.76 -6.47 14.06
C SER A 317 66.00 -5.59 14.31
N GLU A 318 65.85 -4.26 14.25
CA GLU A 318 66.94 -3.32 14.55
C GLU A 318 67.40 -3.43 16.01
N VAL A 319 66.47 -3.46 16.97
CA VAL A 319 66.79 -3.62 18.40
C VAL A 319 67.46 -4.96 18.66
N LEU A 320 66.97 -6.05 18.07
CA LEU A 320 67.57 -7.38 18.20
C LEU A 320 69.02 -7.39 17.71
N LYS A 321 69.29 -6.78 16.56
CA LYS A 321 70.67 -6.65 16.04
C LYS A 321 71.57 -5.90 17.03
N ILE A 322 71.06 -4.86 17.68
CA ILE A 322 71.82 -4.05 18.64
C ILE A 322 72.08 -4.82 19.94
N ILE A 323 71.04 -5.44 20.52
CA ILE A 323 71.17 -6.10 21.83
C ILE A 323 71.86 -7.45 21.74
N THR A 324 71.92 -8.09 20.56
CA THR A 324 72.61 -9.38 20.37
C THR A 324 73.97 -9.26 19.69
N ASP A 325 74.43 -8.05 19.38
CA ASP A 325 75.61 -7.82 18.53
C ASP A 325 75.56 -8.56 17.19
N GLY A 326 74.36 -8.78 16.67
CA GLY A 326 74.11 -9.52 15.43
C GLY A 326 74.32 -11.04 15.54
N LYS A 327 74.56 -11.59 16.74
CA LYS A 327 74.69 -13.04 16.96
C LYS A 327 73.41 -13.80 16.62
N VAL A 328 72.26 -13.15 16.76
CA VAL A 328 70.96 -13.75 16.47
C VAL A 328 70.31 -13.03 15.29
N VAL A 329 70.16 -13.75 14.17
CA VAL A 329 69.47 -13.26 12.98
C VAL A 329 68.08 -13.89 12.94
N PHE A 330 67.06 -13.05 13.07
CA PHE A 330 65.67 -13.46 12.90
C PHE A 330 65.17 -12.96 11.56
N ASP A 331 64.93 -13.89 10.63
CA ASP A 331 64.34 -13.58 9.33
C ASP A 331 62.82 -13.47 9.39
N ASP A 332 62.17 -14.06 10.41
CA ASP A 332 60.72 -13.99 10.58
C ASP A 332 60.31 -13.97 12.07
N LEU A 333 59.54 -12.95 12.49
CA LEU A 333 58.98 -12.85 13.84
C LEU A 333 57.93 -13.92 14.18
N LYS A 334 57.62 -14.82 13.24
CA LYS A 334 56.65 -15.90 13.40
C LYS A 334 57.28 -17.22 13.85
N SER A 335 58.59 -17.40 13.72
CA SER A 335 59.28 -18.58 14.24
C SER A 335 59.56 -18.40 15.74
N GLN A 336 58.55 -18.62 16.57
CA GLN A 336 58.62 -18.47 18.04
C GLN A 336 59.54 -19.50 18.75
N ASN A 337 60.33 -20.27 18.02
CA ASN A 337 61.03 -21.44 18.57
C ASN A 337 62.43 -21.17 19.10
N THR A 338 63.01 -19.99 18.87
CA THR A 338 64.34 -19.64 19.41
C THR A 338 64.19 -18.51 20.41
N LYS A 339 64.38 -18.84 21.69
CA LYS A 339 64.48 -17.85 22.77
C LYS A 339 65.89 -17.28 22.83
N ILE A 340 65.98 -16.00 23.21
CA ILE A 340 67.24 -15.29 23.42
C ILE A 340 67.74 -15.64 24.83
N VAL A 341 68.96 -16.19 24.93
CA VAL A 341 69.59 -16.58 26.19
C VAL A 341 70.46 -15.43 26.71
N LYS A 342 70.81 -15.43 28.00
CA LYS A 342 71.58 -14.35 28.61
C LYS A 342 72.92 -14.07 27.92
N ASP A 343 73.58 -15.12 27.41
CA ASP A 343 74.88 -15.02 26.71
C ASP A 343 74.80 -14.35 25.33
N ASP A 344 73.59 -14.29 24.76
CA ASP A 344 73.31 -13.57 23.52
C ASP A 344 73.21 -12.07 23.76
N LEU A 345 72.91 -11.62 24.99
CA LEU A 345 72.69 -10.22 25.31
C LEU A 345 74.00 -9.47 25.53
N CYS A 346 74.20 -8.42 24.74
CA CYS A 346 75.27 -7.44 24.90
C CYS A 346 74.65 -6.10 25.34
N PRO A 347 74.75 -5.72 26.63
CA PRO A 347 74.22 -4.45 27.12
C PRO A 347 75.03 -3.26 26.59
N LYS A 348 74.75 -2.83 25.36
CA LYS A 348 75.32 -1.61 24.76
C LYS A 348 74.54 -0.35 25.12
N LYS A 349 75.24 0.79 25.16
CA LYS A 349 74.70 2.13 25.54
C LYS A 349 73.89 2.83 24.45
N ASP A 350 73.80 2.24 23.26
CA ASP A 350 73.27 2.91 22.06
C ASP A 350 71.75 2.79 21.89
N LEU A 351 71.05 2.27 22.90
CA LEU A 351 69.60 2.20 22.85
C LEU A 351 68.97 3.60 23.04
N HIS A 352 68.15 4.00 22.05
CA HIS A 352 67.45 5.28 22.06
C HIS A 352 65.97 5.08 22.45
N PRO A 353 65.48 5.69 23.54
CA PRO A 353 64.13 5.41 24.07
C PRO A 353 63.00 5.62 23.04
N ARG A 354 63.05 6.73 22.30
CA ARG A 354 62.06 7.04 21.24
C ARG A 354 61.90 5.95 20.16
N TYR A 355 62.96 5.19 19.89
CA TYR A 355 62.98 4.23 18.79
C TYR A 355 62.84 2.79 19.29
N HIS A 356 63.46 2.46 20.43
CA HIS A 356 63.67 1.08 20.86
C HIS A 356 62.74 0.63 21.99
N LEU A 357 62.16 1.54 22.79
CA LEU A 357 61.35 1.19 23.95
C LEU A 357 60.15 0.31 23.57
N LYS A 358 59.39 0.69 22.54
CA LYS A 358 58.22 -0.08 22.08
C LYS A 358 58.60 -1.45 21.50
N ALA A 359 59.75 -1.54 20.84
CA ALA A 359 60.25 -2.79 20.27
C ALA A 359 60.72 -3.76 21.35
N LEU A 360 61.42 -3.25 22.38
CA LEU A 360 61.87 -4.06 23.52
C LEU A 360 60.68 -4.53 24.38
N SER A 361 59.70 -3.66 24.65
CA SER A 361 58.44 -4.04 25.32
C SER A 361 57.74 -5.18 24.58
N HIS A 362 57.66 -5.08 23.24
CA HIS A 362 57.05 -6.10 22.40
C HIS A 362 57.77 -7.45 22.47
N LEU A 363 59.11 -7.46 22.51
CA LEU A 363 59.90 -8.69 22.67
C LEU A 363 59.66 -9.36 24.03
N ILE A 364 59.59 -8.55 25.10
CA ILE A 364 59.34 -9.02 26.47
C ILE A 364 57.92 -9.58 26.59
N GLU A 365 56.91 -8.83 26.14
CA GLU A 365 55.49 -9.23 26.17
C GLU A 365 55.23 -10.55 25.43
N ASN A 366 55.94 -10.78 24.32
CA ASN A 366 55.84 -12.01 23.53
C ASN A 366 56.79 -13.13 23.98
N LYS A 367 57.44 -13.00 25.15
CA LYS A 367 58.31 -14.03 25.76
C LYS A 367 59.48 -14.49 24.86
N TRP A 368 60.12 -13.56 24.17
CA TRP A 368 61.28 -13.85 23.32
C TRP A 368 62.57 -14.13 24.09
N PHE A 369 62.59 -13.83 25.39
CA PHE A 369 63.74 -14.04 26.27
C PHE A 369 63.53 -15.28 27.12
N ASP A 370 64.59 -16.05 27.34
CA ASP A 370 64.56 -17.14 28.30
C ASP A 370 64.63 -16.61 29.74
N ASP A 371 64.35 -17.47 30.72
CA ASP A 371 64.16 -17.07 32.12
C ASP A 371 65.40 -16.38 32.73
N ASP A 372 66.59 -16.69 32.21
CA ASP A 372 67.87 -16.10 32.61
C ASP A 372 68.19 -14.75 31.92
N ALA A 373 67.65 -14.55 30.71
CA ALA A 373 67.82 -13.35 29.89
C ALA A 373 66.76 -12.28 30.19
N LEU A 374 65.58 -12.69 30.65
CA LEU A 374 64.43 -11.82 30.93
C LEU A 374 64.75 -10.71 31.95
N PRO A 375 65.44 -10.94 33.09
CA PRO A 375 65.76 -9.89 34.04
C PRO A 375 66.68 -8.81 33.43
N VAL A 376 67.58 -9.23 32.53
CA VAL A 376 68.51 -8.32 31.84
C VAL A 376 67.75 -7.46 30.83
N ALA A 377 66.85 -8.07 30.04
CA ALA A 377 65.98 -7.34 29.11
C ALA A 377 65.05 -6.36 29.83
N GLN A 378 64.48 -6.74 30.97
CA GLN A 378 63.64 -5.88 31.80
C GLN A 378 64.43 -4.68 32.33
N GLY A 379 65.66 -4.90 32.83
CA GLY A 379 66.54 -3.81 33.25
C GLY A 379 66.86 -2.82 32.13
N MET A 380 67.01 -3.29 30.89
CA MET A 380 67.15 -2.41 29.72
C MET A 380 65.87 -1.61 29.43
N LEU A 381 64.70 -2.23 29.53
CA LEU A 381 63.41 -1.56 29.34
C LEU A 381 63.17 -0.46 30.38
N ASP A 382 63.46 -0.75 31.65
CA ASP A 382 63.31 0.19 32.76
C ASP A 382 64.25 1.39 32.60
N ALA A 383 65.51 1.14 32.23
CA ALA A 383 66.49 2.20 31.95
C ALA A 383 66.07 3.09 30.77
N LEU A 384 65.49 2.50 29.71
CA LEU A 384 64.95 3.27 28.58
C LEU A 384 63.72 4.08 28.95
N THR A 385 62.83 3.52 29.77
CA THR A 385 61.61 4.20 30.24
C THR A 385 61.98 5.42 31.07
N HIS A 386 62.86 5.26 32.04
CA HIS A 386 63.39 6.37 32.85
C HIS A 386 64.06 7.45 31.97
N LYS A 387 64.86 7.05 30.97
CA LYS A 387 65.47 8.00 30.02
C LYS A 387 64.43 8.72 29.16
N GLN A 388 63.33 8.07 28.78
CA GLN A 388 62.22 8.68 28.03
C GLN A 388 61.47 9.72 28.88
N GLU A 389 61.24 9.42 30.15
CA GLU A 389 60.60 10.32 31.12
C GLU A 389 61.43 11.60 31.31
N LEU A 390 62.74 11.46 31.56
CA LEU A 390 63.67 12.59 31.66
C LEU A 390 63.66 13.49 30.41
N ILE A 391 63.61 12.88 29.20
CA ILE A 391 63.50 13.63 27.94
C ILE A 391 62.16 14.36 27.85
N SER A 392 61.06 13.73 28.28
CA SER A 392 59.73 14.32 28.25
C SER A 392 59.61 15.53 29.19
N GLU A 393 60.16 15.43 30.40
CA GLU A 393 60.22 16.51 31.38
C GLU A 393 61.08 17.68 30.89
N ALA A 394 62.26 17.38 30.33
CA ALA A 394 63.14 18.39 29.76
C ALA A 394 62.46 19.16 28.61
N ASN A 395 61.68 18.46 27.78
CA ASN A 395 60.91 19.08 26.71
C ASN A 395 59.72 19.91 27.23
N HIS A 396 59.07 19.47 28.31
CA HIS A 396 58.01 20.23 28.98
C HIS A 396 58.55 21.55 29.53
N LYS A 397 59.64 21.49 30.31
CA LYS A 397 60.33 22.67 30.88
C LYS A 397 60.83 23.64 29.80
N ARG A 398 61.28 23.12 28.64
CA ARG A 398 61.64 23.95 27.48
C ARG A 398 60.42 24.65 26.87
N LYS A 399 59.30 23.94 26.67
CA LYS A 399 58.07 24.54 26.12
C LYS A 399 57.48 25.62 27.03
N GLU A 400 57.57 25.45 28.34
CA GLU A 400 57.15 26.46 29.32
C GLU A 400 58.02 27.73 29.25
N LYS A 401 59.35 27.59 29.21
CA LYS A 401 60.28 28.74 29.04
C LYS A 401 60.06 29.48 27.72
N THR A 402 59.70 28.79 26.64
CA THR A 402 59.39 29.43 25.35
C THR A 402 58.05 30.16 25.35
N LYS A 403 57.07 29.68 26.13
CA LYS A 403 55.78 30.40 26.34
C LYS A 403 55.98 31.66 27.19
N GLU A 404 56.88 31.63 28.18
CA GLU A 404 57.25 32.81 28.98
C GLU A 404 57.96 33.90 28.16
N LYS A 405 58.91 33.52 27.29
CA LYS A 405 59.60 34.49 26.40
C LYS A 405 58.68 35.15 25.37
N LYS A 406 57.55 34.53 25.00
CA LYS A 406 56.54 35.14 24.11
C LYS A 406 55.57 36.11 24.83
N LYS A 407 55.64 36.22 26.16
CA LYS A 407 54.88 37.23 26.93
C LYS A 407 55.64 38.54 27.17
N GLN A 408 56.88 38.68 26.69
CA GLN A 408 57.55 39.98 26.65
C GLN A 408 57.17 40.72 25.36
N PRO A 409 56.67 41.98 25.44
CA PRO A 409 56.29 42.75 24.27
C PRO A 409 57.53 43.07 23.43
N SER A 410 57.49 42.69 22.15
CA SER A 410 58.47 43.17 21.17
C SER A 410 58.36 44.69 21.05
N ILE A 411 59.50 45.39 21.22
CA ILE A 411 59.65 46.84 21.00
C ILE A 411 59.29 47.24 19.54
N LEU A 412 59.12 46.28 18.64
CA LEU A 412 58.75 46.48 17.24
C LEU A 412 57.24 46.54 16.98
N SER A 413 56.40 46.76 18.01
CA SER A 413 54.95 47.02 17.84
C SER A 413 54.52 48.46 18.16
N MET A 414 55.46 49.41 18.27
CA MET A 414 55.16 50.83 18.57
C MET A 414 54.90 51.72 17.34
N PHE A 415 55.00 51.21 16.12
CA PHE A 415 54.64 51.98 14.91
C PHE A 415 53.30 51.52 14.36
N ALA A 416 52.24 52.20 14.80
CA ALA A 416 50.92 52.15 14.21
C ALA A 416 50.85 53.06 12.97
N PRO A 417 50.19 52.63 11.88
CA PRO A 417 49.55 53.55 10.94
C PRO A 417 48.09 53.81 11.36
N LEU A 418 47.69 55.07 11.24
CA LEU A 418 46.37 55.65 11.51
C LEU A 418 45.22 55.04 10.66
N PRO A 419 43.95 55.25 11.08
CA PRO A 419 42.79 54.48 10.64
C PRO A 419 42.17 55.03 9.34
N SER A 420 41.58 54.12 8.55
CA SER A 420 40.59 54.46 7.54
C SER A 420 39.30 53.70 7.80
N SER A 421 38.22 54.41 7.52
CA SER A 421 36.82 54.28 7.88
C SER A 421 36.03 53.12 7.25
N HIS A 422 34.86 52.87 7.86
CA HIS A 422 33.61 52.33 7.28
C HIS A 422 33.57 50.81 7.03
N VAL A 423 32.47 50.07 7.18
CA VAL A 423 31.04 50.34 7.45
C VAL A 423 30.41 49.00 7.91
N THR A 424 29.46 49.03 8.84
CA THR A 424 28.59 47.91 9.25
C THR A 424 27.61 47.54 8.12
N PRO A 425 27.07 46.30 8.07
CA PRO A 425 25.71 46.18 8.59
C PRO A 425 25.32 44.82 9.21
N HIS A 426 24.47 44.93 10.22
CA HIS A 426 23.25 44.18 10.53
C HIS A 426 23.23 42.64 10.57
N THR A 427 23.00 42.15 11.79
CA THR A 427 22.18 40.98 12.14
C THR A 427 20.70 41.21 11.76
N PRO A 428 19.87 40.15 11.63
CA PRO A 428 19.05 39.82 12.81
C PRO A 428 18.74 38.32 13.05
N MET A 429 18.53 38.06 14.36
CA MET A 429 17.53 37.22 15.03
C MET A 429 17.45 35.69 14.84
N ASP A 430 17.73 35.02 15.97
CA ASP A 430 16.90 34.04 16.69
C ASP A 430 15.61 33.52 16.04
N THR A 431 15.44 32.19 16.06
CA THR A 431 14.42 31.56 16.91
C THR A 431 14.83 30.14 17.29
N SER A 432 14.85 29.92 18.61
CA SER A 432 14.71 28.66 19.33
C SER A 432 13.45 27.87 18.92
N GLY A 433 13.54 26.55 18.99
CA GLY A 433 12.39 25.66 18.90
C GLY A 433 12.79 24.26 19.32
N ASP A 434 12.69 23.99 20.62
CA ASP A 434 12.77 22.67 21.24
C ASP A 434 11.86 21.67 20.53
N ASN A 435 12.31 20.43 20.37
CA ASN A 435 11.36 19.33 20.34
C ASN A 435 11.91 18.06 21.00
N LEU A 436 11.04 17.55 21.84
CA LEU A 436 11.18 16.50 22.83
C LEU A 436 11.49 15.13 22.20
N ASP A 437 12.35 14.39 22.89
CA ASP A 437 12.38 12.94 22.95
C ASP A 437 11.03 12.38 23.46
N ILE A 438 10.59 11.24 22.92
CA ILE A 438 10.01 10.07 23.62
C ILE A 438 9.81 8.93 22.59
N GLU A 439 10.70 7.92 22.69
CA GLU A 439 10.46 6.47 22.85
C GLU A 439 9.04 5.86 22.61
N HIS A 440 8.78 4.59 22.25
CA HIS A 440 9.49 3.39 21.80
C HIS A 440 8.41 2.25 21.73
N ILE A 441 8.63 1.18 20.94
CA ILE A 441 8.05 -0.21 21.07
C ILE A 441 6.56 -0.39 20.62
N LEU A 442 6.22 -1.19 19.60
CA LEU A 442 6.10 -2.66 19.67
C LEU A 442 6.16 -3.37 18.32
N ASN A 443 6.75 -4.55 18.40
CA ASN A 443 7.12 -5.53 17.39
C ASN A 443 6.22 -6.75 17.64
N ILE A 444 5.44 -7.24 16.66
CA ILE A 444 4.87 -8.60 16.68
C ILE A 444 4.96 -9.22 15.28
N ASN A 445 5.46 -10.45 15.29
CA ASN A 445 5.77 -11.35 14.19
C ASN A 445 4.57 -11.71 13.30
N ASN A 446 4.84 -11.74 12.00
CA ASN A 446 4.15 -12.57 11.02
C ASN A 446 4.77 -13.97 11.01
N SER A 447 3.93 -15.00 11.14
CA SER A 447 4.28 -16.37 10.78
C SER A 447 3.32 -16.88 9.70
N SER A 448 3.90 -17.01 8.52
CA SER A 448 3.62 -17.84 7.35
C SER A 448 2.51 -18.90 7.44
N LEU A 449 1.66 -18.94 6.40
CA LEU A 449 1.19 -20.18 5.79
C LEU A 449 1.64 -20.21 4.33
N SER A 450 2.48 -21.21 4.02
CA SER A 450 2.93 -21.58 2.69
C SER A 450 1.91 -22.46 1.99
N SER A 451 1.72 -22.18 0.71
CA SER A 451 1.13 -23.04 -0.31
C SER A 451 1.95 -24.31 -0.50
N GLU A 452 1.28 -25.45 -0.55
CA GLU A 452 1.80 -26.70 -1.11
C GLU A 452 1.04 -27.04 -2.40
N SER A 453 1.81 -27.60 -3.32
CA SER A 453 1.59 -27.88 -4.74
C SER A 453 0.75 -29.12 -5.01
N ASP A 454 0.13 -29.10 -6.20
CA ASP A 454 -0.01 -30.15 -7.21
C ASP A 454 -0.03 -31.63 -6.77
N ASP A 455 -1.15 -32.30 -7.06
CA ASP A 455 -1.17 -33.62 -7.71
C ASP A 455 -2.55 -33.90 -8.38
N ASN A 456 -2.46 -34.47 -9.59
CA ASN A 456 -3.48 -34.91 -10.57
C ASN A 456 -3.93 -33.94 -11.67
#